data_AF-A0A6A4RJJ9-F1
#
_entry.id   AF-A0A6A4RJJ9-F1
#
_cell.length_a   1.000
_cell.length_b   1.000
_cell.length_c   1.000
_cell.angle_alpha   90.00
_cell.angle_beta   90.00
_cell.angle_gamma   90.00
#
_symmetry.space_group_name_H-M   'P 1'
#
loop_
_entity.id
_entity.type
_entity.pdbx_description
1 polymer ?
#
loop_
_entity_poly.entity_id
_entity_poly.type
_entity_poly.pdbx_seq_one_letter_code
_entity_poly.pdbx_strand_id
1 'polypeptide(L)'
;MVRSLGGGLELIINLLKSTNNEVLASICAAIAKIAKDKENLAVLTDHGVVPLLAKLTNTTDDRLRRHLAEAIGHCCMWGSNRASFGEARAVAPLVHYLKSKDTAVHLSTAMALYQLSKNPYNCITMHKKRVVKVSCRSIVAGFLNPGYFFFVDN
;
A
#
# COMPACT_ATOMS: atom_id res chain seq x y z
N MET A 1 11.05 -31.12 1.97
CA MET A 1 11.56 -29.90 2.64
C MET A 1 10.48 -28.81 2.60
N VAL A 2 9.51 -28.82 3.54
CA VAL A 2 8.31 -27.96 3.49
C VAL A 2 7.99 -27.21 4.80
N ARG A 3 8.92 -27.18 5.77
CA ARG A 3 8.70 -26.53 7.08
C ARG A 3 9.18 -25.06 7.15
N SER A 4 9.72 -24.48 6.07
CA SER A 4 10.42 -23.17 6.16
C SER A 4 9.58 -21.95 5.79
N LEU A 5 8.45 -22.09 5.08
CA LEU A 5 7.66 -20.92 4.65
C LEU A 5 6.60 -20.52 5.69
N GLY A 6 5.93 -21.50 6.31
CA GLY A 6 4.92 -21.24 7.36
C GLY A 6 5.50 -20.54 8.59
N GLY A 7 6.63 -21.03 9.13
CA GLY A 7 7.28 -20.41 10.28
C GLY A 7 7.86 -19.02 9.98
N GLY A 8 8.36 -18.79 8.76
CA GLY A 8 8.84 -17.48 8.34
C GLY A 8 7.71 -16.46 8.22
N LEU A 9 6.54 -16.88 7.72
CA LEU A 9 5.38 -16.01 7.59
C LEU A 9 4.76 -15.67 8.95
N GLU A 10 4.62 -16.64 9.84
CA GLU A 10 4.15 -16.40 11.22
C GLU A 10 5.03 -15.39 11.95
N LEU A 11 6.36 -15.48 11.76
CA LEU A 11 7.29 -14.50 12.31
C LEU A 11 7.04 -13.10 11.75
N ILE A 12 6.85 -12.95 10.43
CA ILE A 12 6.54 -11.68 9.78
C ILE A 12 5.25 -11.07 10.36
N ILE A 13 4.19 -11.87 10.49
CA ILE A 13 2.90 -11.44 11.03
C ILE A 13 3.00 -11.04 12.50
N ASN A 14 3.82 -11.74 13.29
CA ASN A 14 4.07 -11.38 14.69
C ASN A 14 4.87 -10.09 14.82
N LEU A 15 5.88 -9.88 13.98
CA LEU A 15 6.71 -8.67 14.03
C LEU A 15 5.97 -7.41 13.56
N LEU A 16 4.89 -7.53 12.76
CA LEU A 16 3.97 -6.42 12.45
C LEU A 16 3.26 -5.85 13.69
N LYS A 17 3.29 -6.55 14.83
CA LYS A 17 2.72 -6.08 16.10
C LYS A 17 3.74 -5.34 16.98
N SER A 18 4.98 -5.19 16.53
CA SER A 18 6.02 -4.47 17.25
C SER A 18 5.67 -2.99 17.42
N THR A 19 6.20 -2.36 18.47
CA THR A 19 6.12 -0.91 18.69
C THR A 19 7.31 -0.16 18.11
N ASN A 20 8.33 -0.86 17.62
CA ASN A 20 9.55 -0.25 17.07
C ASN A 20 9.38 0.02 15.56
N ASN A 21 9.41 1.29 15.17
CA ASN A 21 9.24 1.73 13.79
C ASN A 21 10.31 1.17 12.83
N GLU A 22 11.56 0.96 13.28
CA GLU A 22 12.61 0.38 12.42
C GLU A 22 12.34 -1.09 12.12
N VAL A 23 11.85 -1.84 13.11
CA VAL A 23 11.40 -3.22 12.95
C VAL A 23 10.22 -3.25 11.99
N LEU A 24 9.20 -2.42 12.22
CA LEU A 24 8.03 -2.33 11.35
C LEU A 24 8.41 -1.94 9.91
N ALA A 25 9.33 -1.00 9.73
CA ALA A 25 9.78 -0.57 8.41
C ALA A 25 10.50 -1.70 7.67
N SER A 26 11.36 -2.44 8.36
CA SER A 26 12.07 -3.60 7.80
C SER A 26 11.10 -4.72 7.41
N ILE A 27 10.09 -4.97 8.24
CA ILE A 27 9.07 -5.99 7.96
C ILE A 27 8.15 -5.56 6.82
N CYS A 28 7.75 -4.29 6.74
CA CYS A 28 7.01 -3.78 5.59
C CYS A 28 7.83 -3.92 4.30
N ALA A 29 9.13 -3.67 4.33
CA ALA A 29 10.01 -3.88 3.17
C ALA A 29 10.06 -5.35 2.75
N ALA A 30 10.17 -6.27 3.72
CA ALA A 30 10.14 -7.71 3.45
C ALA A 30 8.80 -8.14 2.84
N ILE A 31 7.67 -7.70 3.41
CA ILE A 31 6.33 -7.97 2.86
C ILE A 31 6.21 -7.42 1.45
N ALA A 32 6.67 -6.20 1.19
CA ALA A 32 6.66 -5.61 -0.15
C ALA A 32 7.45 -6.47 -1.15
N LYS A 33 8.56 -7.09 -0.74
CA LYS A 33 9.33 -8.00 -1.61
C LYS A 33 8.61 -9.32 -1.84
N ILE A 34 8.03 -9.91 -0.80
CA ILE A 34 7.34 -11.20 -0.83
C ILE A 34 6.04 -11.12 -1.64
N ALA A 35 5.27 -10.05 -1.47
CA ALA A 35 3.99 -9.79 -2.14
C ALA A 35 4.10 -9.56 -3.66
N LYS A 36 5.32 -9.50 -4.23
CA LYS A 36 5.53 -9.47 -5.69
C LYS A 36 5.20 -10.80 -6.35
N ASP A 37 5.34 -11.90 -5.61
CA ASP A 37 4.94 -13.22 -6.05
C ASP A 37 3.47 -13.47 -5.68
N LYS A 38 2.69 -14.02 -6.63
CA LYS A 38 1.24 -14.18 -6.47
C LYS A 38 0.87 -15.26 -5.45
N GLU A 39 1.63 -16.35 -5.38
CA GLU A 39 1.38 -17.43 -4.42
C GLU A 39 1.65 -16.92 -3.00
N ASN A 40 2.80 -16.27 -2.81
CA ASN A 40 3.13 -15.65 -1.54
C ASN A 40 2.12 -14.56 -1.13
N LEU A 41 1.62 -13.76 -2.08
CA LEU A 41 0.60 -12.76 -1.82
C LEU A 41 -0.73 -13.39 -1.38
N ALA A 42 -1.12 -14.51 -1.98
CA ALA A 42 -2.31 -15.25 -1.55
C ALA A 42 -2.16 -15.70 -0.09
N VAL A 43 -1.03 -16.34 0.25
CA VAL A 43 -0.76 -16.80 1.62
C VAL A 43 -0.71 -15.63 2.61
N LEU A 44 -0.04 -14.51 2.28
CA LEU A 44 -0.04 -13.30 3.11
C LEU A 44 -1.45 -12.78 3.38
N THR A 45 -2.31 -12.81 2.34
CA THR A 45 -3.70 -12.36 2.43
C THR A 45 -4.49 -13.24 3.38
N ASP A 46 -4.38 -14.56 3.23
CA ASP A 46 -5.07 -15.55 4.08
C ASP A 46 -4.62 -15.47 5.54
N HIS A 47 -3.35 -15.10 5.78
CA HIS A 47 -2.81 -14.87 7.12
C HIS A 47 -3.13 -13.47 7.71
N GLY A 48 -4.00 -12.68 7.07
CA GLY A 48 -4.52 -11.44 7.63
C GLY A 48 -3.54 -10.27 7.59
N VAL A 49 -2.66 -10.19 6.58
CA VAL A 49 -1.71 -9.07 6.44
C VAL A 49 -2.42 -7.72 6.27
N VAL A 50 -3.60 -7.68 5.64
CA VAL A 50 -4.32 -6.44 5.30
C VAL A 50 -4.69 -5.61 6.53
N PRO A 51 -5.43 -6.13 7.53
CA PRO A 51 -5.78 -5.34 8.72
C PRO A 51 -4.53 -4.91 9.51
N LEU A 52 -3.46 -5.70 9.51
CA LEU A 52 -2.22 -5.36 10.20
C LEU A 52 -1.52 -4.17 9.55
N LEU A 53 -1.34 -4.19 8.22
CA LEU A 53 -0.75 -3.06 7.49
C LEU A 53 -1.66 -1.82 7.57
N ALA A 54 -2.98 -1.99 7.45
CA ALA A 54 -3.93 -0.89 7.55
C ALA A 54 -3.82 -0.15 8.90
N LYS A 55 -3.62 -0.88 10.00
CA LYS A 55 -3.46 -0.29 11.35
C LYS A 55 -2.20 0.61 11.45
N LEU A 56 -1.14 0.29 10.71
CA LEU A 56 0.11 1.05 10.73
C LEU A 56 0.03 2.35 9.92
N THR A 57 -1.02 2.58 9.13
CA THR A 57 -1.10 3.71 8.19
C THR A 57 -1.15 5.09 8.85
N ASN A 58 -1.43 5.18 10.15
CA ASN A 58 -1.39 6.45 10.88
C ASN A 58 0.01 6.86 11.39
N THR A 59 1.05 6.11 11.03
CA THR A 59 2.42 6.46 11.44
C THR A 59 2.88 7.83 10.90
N THR A 60 3.76 8.47 11.67
CA THR A 60 4.43 9.72 11.32
C THR A 60 5.85 9.52 10.80
N ASP A 61 6.40 8.31 10.91
CA ASP A 61 7.78 7.98 10.51
C ASP A 61 7.89 7.75 9.00
N ASP A 62 8.58 8.63 8.29
CA ASP A 62 8.66 8.60 6.82
C ASP A 62 9.35 7.33 6.29
N ARG A 63 10.30 6.74 7.03
CA ARG A 63 10.94 5.48 6.63
C ARG A 63 9.94 4.32 6.64
N LEU A 64 9.11 4.22 7.68
CA LEU A 64 8.01 3.28 7.77
C LEU A 64 6.94 3.60 6.71
N ARG A 65 6.55 4.86 6.53
CA ARG A 65 5.56 5.26 5.52
C ARG A 65 5.93 4.78 4.12
N ARG A 66 7.19 4.97 3.72
CA ARG A 66 7.71 4.53 2.41
C ARG A 66 7.49 3.03 2.19
N HIS A 67 7.95 2.21 3.13
CA HIS A 67 7.87 0.76 3.02
C HIS A 67 6.46 0.23 3.21
N LEU A 68 5.68 0.85 4.09
CA LEU A 68 4.29 0.52 4.31
C LEU A 68 3.45 0.79 3.05
N ALA A 69 3.62 1.95 2.43
CA ALA A 69 2.95 2.28 1.17
C ALA A 69 3.34 1.30 0.06
N GLU A 70 4.63 0.97 -0.08
CA GLU A 70 5.10 -0.01 -1.05
C GLU A 70 4.46 -1.40 -0.83
N ALA A 71 4.42 -1.87 0.42
CA ALA A 71 3.79 -3.12 0.80
C ALA A 71 2.30 -3.14 0.46
N ILE A 72 1.56 -2.09 0.83
CA ILE A 72 0.14 -1.97 0.51
C ILE A 72 -0.08 -1.95 -1.01
N GLY A 73 0.76 -1.25 -1.76
CA GLY A 73 0.71 -1.21 -3.22
C GLY A 73 0.84 -2.60 -3.86
N HIS A 74 1.82 -3.41 -3.43
CA HIS A 74 1.95 -4.79 -3.91
C HIS A 74 0.80 -5.67 -3.43
N CYS A 75 0.37 -5.55 -2.17
CA CYS A 75 -0.78 -6.32 -1.68
C CYS A 75 -2.07 -6.03 -2.46
N CYS A 76 -2.26 -4.80 -2.92
CA CYS A 76 -3.39 -4.37 -3.75
C CYS A 76 -3.31 -4.87 -5.21
N MET A 77 -2.24 -5.56 -5.63
CA MET A 77 -2.25 -6.29 -6.90
C MET A 77 -3.29 -7.42 -6.88
N TRP A 78 -3.58 -7.97 -5.70
CA TRP A 78 -4.68 -8.89 -5.47
C TRP A 78 -6.01 -8.12 -5.33
N GLY A 79 -7.02 -8.52 -6.12
CA GLY A 79 -8.26 -7.76 -6.27
C GLY A 79 -9.04 -7.55 -4.96
N SER A 80 -9.21 -8.61 -4.17
CA SER A 80 -9.96 -8.53 -2.90
C SER A 80 -9.31 -7.60 -1.89
N ASN A 81 -7.97 -7.55 -1.84
CA ASN A 81 -7.23 -6.69 -0.92
C ASN A 81 -7.53 -5.20 -1.14
N ARG A 82 -7.82 -4.77 -2.36
CA ARG A 82 -8.17 -3.37 -2.65
C ARG A 82 -9.42 -2.94 -1.87
N ALA A 83 -10.45 -3.79 -1.86
CA ALA A 83 -11.68 -3.55 -1.11
C ALA A 83 -11.39 -3.58 0.39
N SER A 84 -10.68 -4.61 0.85
CA SER A 84 -10.36 -4.79 2.28
C SER A 84 -9.53 -3.64 2.86
N PHE A 85 -8.56 -3.08 2.12
CA PHE A 85 -7.84 -1.87 2.55
C PHE A 85 -8.72 -0.62 2.59
N GLY A 86 -9.68 -0.51 1.66
CA GLY A 86 -10.68 0.54 1.66
C GLY A 86 -11.57 0.50 2.89
N GLU A 87 -12.12 -0.68 3.19
CA GLU A 87 -12.95 -0.96 4.37
C GLU A 87 -12.18 -0.75 5.67
N ALA A 88 -10.91 -1.15 5.71
CA ALA A 88 -9.99 -0.90 6.83
C ALA A 88 -9.54 0.58 6.95
N ARG A 89 -10.13 1.48 6.15
CA ARG A 89 -9.89 2.93 6.17
C ARG A 89 -8.43 3.34 5.91
N ALA A 90 -7.63 2.50 5.25
CA ALA A 90 -6.22 2.76 4.96
C ALA A 90 -6.01 3.86 3.91
N VAL A 91 -7.00 4.10 3.04
CA VAL A 91 -6.89 5.06 1.93
C VAL A 91 -6.65 6.49 2.42
N ALA A 92 -7.41 6.96 3.41
CA ALA A 92 -7.32 8.36 3.85
C ALA A 92 -5.97 8.72 4.50
N PRO A 93 -5.37 7.89 5.37
CA PRO A 93 -4.01 8.11 5.84
C PRO A 93 -2.95 8.08 4.74
N LEU A 94 -3.07 7.16 3.76
CA LEU A 94 -2.14 7.11 2.63
C LEU A 94 -2.18 8.39 1.79
N VAL A 95 -3.37 8.96 1.58
CA VAL A 95 -3.51 10.28 0.92
C VAL A 95 -2.72 11.36 1.65
N HIS A 96 -2.63 11.29 2.98
CA HIS A 96 -1.85 12.25 3.76
C HIS A 96 -0.34 12.10 3.54
N TYR A 97 0.17 10.91 3.17
CA TYR A 97 1.59 10.70 2.91
C TYR A 97 2.09 11.51 1.71
N LEU A 98 1.20 11.87 0.77
CA LEU A 98 1.50 12.79 -0.34
C LEU A 98 1.89 14.21 0.13
N LYS A 99 1.80 14.52 1.43
CA LYS A 99 2.28 15.77 2.02
C LYS A 99 3.70 15.67 2.60
N SER A 100 4.31 14.48 2.65
CA SER A 100 5.71 14.34 3.06
C SER A 100 6.62 15.15 2.13
N LYS A 101 7.83 15.49 2.57
CA LYS A 101 8.86 16.08 1.69
C LYS A 101 9.77 15.02 1.07
N ASP A 102 9.64 13.77 1.53
CA ASP A 102 10.44 12.64 1.05
C ASP A 102 9.89 12.11 -0.28
N THR A 103 10.71 12.23 -1.33
CA THR A 103 10.38 11.79 -2.69
C THR A 103 10.08 10.30 -2.77
N ALA A 104 10.77 9.47 -1.98
CA ALA A 104 10.56 8.03 -1.98
C ALA A 104 9.24 7.66 -1.28
N VAL A 105 8.86 8.38 -0.22
CA VAL A 105 7.51 8.27 0.37
C VAL A 105 6.44 8.63 -0.66
N HIS A 106 6.63 9.74 -1.39
CA HIS A 106 5.70 10.15 -2.45
C HIS A 106 5.53 9.09 -3.53
N LEU A 107 6.63 8.56 -4.06
CA LEU A 107 6.59 7.55 -5.12
C LEU A 107 5.89 6.26 -4.67
N SER A 108 6.25 5.74 -3.50
CA SER A 108 5.58 4.54 -2.96
C SER A 108 4.10 4.79 -2.69
N THR A 109 3.75 5.97 -2.17
CA THR A 109 2.36 6.37 -1.90
C THR A 109 1.56 6.49 -3.20
N ALA A 110 2.13 7.12 -4.22
CA ALA A 110 1.55 7.25 -5.55
C ALA A 110 1.21 5.88 -6.14
N MET A 111 2.17 4.95 -6.09
CA MET A 111 1.99 3.58 -6.57
C MET A 111 0.88 2.86 -5.78
N ALA A 112 0.84 3.00 -4.46
CA ALA A 112 -0.19 2.39 -3.62
C ALA A 112 -1.59 2.91 -3.94
N LEU A 113 -1.74 4.24 -4.04
CA LEU A 113 -3.01 4.88 -4.38
C LEU A 113 -3.49 4.50 -5.78
N TYR A 114 -2.59 4.37 -6.75
CA TYR A 114 -2.93 3.86 -8.09
C TYR A 114 -3.47 2.42 -8.07
N GLN A 115 -2.89 1.53 -7.25
CA GLN A 115 -3.43 0.17 -7.15
C GLN A 115 -4.77 0.16 -6.42
N LEU A 116 -4.91 0.97 -5.37
CA LEU A 116 -6.17 1.12 -4.62
C LEU A 116 -7.30 1.72 -5.46
N SER A 117 -6.99 2.65 -6.37
CA SER A 117 -7.98 3.32 -7.25
C SER A 117 -8.60 2.39 -8.29
N LYS A 118 -8.04 1.20 -8.49
CA LYS A 118 -8.69 0.16 -9.30
C LYS A 118 -9.95 -0.41 -8.65
N ASN A 119 -10.24 -0.04 -7.39
CA ASN A 119 -11.54 -0.27 -6.76
C ASN A 119 -12.35 1.06 -6.74
N PRO A 120 -13.59 1.09 -7.25
CA PRO A 120 -14.37 2.32 -7.37
C PRO A 120 -14.71 2.97 -6.01
N TYR A 121 -14.91 2.20 -4.95
CA TYR A 121 -15.19 2.75 -3.62
C TYR A 121 -13.98 3.51 -3.04
N ASN A 122 -12.77 3.06 -3.35
CA ASN A 122 -11.55 3.75 -2.96
C ASN A 122 -11.40 5.08 -3.73
N CYS A 123 -11.76 5.13 -5.01
CA CYS A 123 -11.77 6.36 -5.80
C CYS A 123 -12.67 7.43 -5.17
N ILE A 124 -13.87 7.05 -4.73
CA ILE A 124 -14.81 7.97 -4.05
C ILE A 124 -14.15 8.52 -2.78
N THR A 125 -13.48 7.66 -2.01
CA THR A 125 -12.78 8.07 -0.78
C THR A 125 -11.62 9.04 -1.09
N MET A 126 -10.83 8.78 -2.12
CA MET A 126 -9.75 9.66 -2.58
C MET A 126 -10.27 11.02 -3.06
N HIS A 127 -11.39 11.03 -3.80
CA HIS A 127 -12.05 12.26 -4.26
C HIS A 127 -12.53 13.11 -3.09
N LYS A 128 -13.24 12.50 -2.12
CA LYS A 128 -13.68 13.18 -0.88
C LYS A 128 -12.51 13.77 -0.09
N LYS A 129 -11.33 13.14 -0.13
CA LYS A 129 -10.11 13.61 0.55
C LYS A 129 -9.25 14.56 -0.30
N ARG A 130 -9.75 15.03 -1.45
CA ARG A 130 -9.10 16.01 -2.36
C ARG A 130 -7.75 15.55 -2.95
N VAL A 131 -7.56 14.26 -3.20
CA VAL A 131 -6.35 13.71 -3.88
C VAL A 131 -6.21 14.22 -5.33
N VAL A 132 -7.34 14.60 -5.93
CA VAL A 132 -7.54 14.63 -7.39
C VAL A 132 -6.88 15.83 -8.07
N LYS A 133 -6.58 16.92 -7.34
CA LYS A 133 -6.05 18.13 -7.99
C LYS A 133 -4.53 18.18 -8.12
N VAL A 134 -3.78 17.32 -7.40
CA VAL A 134 -2.33 17.50 -7.28
C VAL A 134 -1.50 16.35 -7.86
N SER A 135 -2.00 15.10 -7.82
CA SER A 135 -1.12 13.95 -8.11
C SER A 135 -1.29 13.29 -9.47
N CYS A 136 -2.46 13.36 -10.12
CA CYS A 136 -2.64 12.76 -11.45
C CYS A 136 -1.80 13.46 -12.54
N ARG A 137 -1.51 14.76 -12.41
CA ARG A 137 -0.71 15.48 -13.42
C ARG A 137 0.79 15.17 -13.34
N SER A 138 1.34 14.94 -12.14
CA SER A 138 2.78 14.66 -11.97
C SER A 138 3.12 13.17 -12.02
N ILE A 139 2.21 12.28 -11.61
CA ILE A 139 2.47 10.82 -11.62
C ILE A 139 2.25 10.23 -13.04
N VAL A 140 1.26 10.75 -13.79
CA VAL A 140 0.96 10.25 -15.14
C VAL A 140 2.00 10.73 -16.16
N ALA A 141 2.59 11.92 -15.97
CA ALA A 141 3.60 12.48 -16.88
C ALA A 141 4.95 11.72 -16.87
N GLY A 142 5.27 10.97 -15.80
CA GLY A 142 6.55 10.27 -15.67
C GLY A 142 6.53 8.78 -15.99
N PHE A 143 5.36 8.12 -15.99
CA PHE A 143 5.29 6.65 -15.99
C PHE A 143 4.28 6.02 -16.96
N LEU A 144 3.47 6.78 -17.69
CA LEU A 144 2.45 6.19 -18.56
C LEU A 144 2.60 6.64 -20.02
N ASN A 145 2.84 5.62 -20.86
CA ASN A 145 2.55 5.62 -22.30
C ASN A 145 1.24 6.39 -22.61
N PRO A 146 1.17 7.14 -23.72
CA PRO A 146 0.07 8.08 -24.04
C PRO A 146 -1.33 7.46 -24.29
N GLY A 147 -1.59 6.22 -23.89
CA GLY A 147 -2.84 5.49 -24.19
C GLY A 147 -3.86 5.36 -23.04
N TYR A 148 -3.57 5.82 -21.82
CA TYR A 148 -4.43 5.58 -20.64
C TYR A 148 -4.96 6.87 -19.98
N PHE A 149 -5.26 7.88 -20.79
CA PHE A 149 -5.92 9.11 -20.34
C PHE A 149 -7.45 8.95 -20.38
N PHE A 150 -8.01 8.09 -19.53
CA PHE A 150 -9.45 8.07 -19.28
C PHE A 150 -9.69 7.99 -17.78
N PHE A 151 -10.68 8.76 -17.33
CA PHE A 151 -11.02 9.08 -15.94
C PHE A 151 -10.17 10.17 -15.27
N VAL A 152 -10.38 11.43 -15.65
CA VAL A 152 -10.91 12.47 -14.75
C VAL A 152 -11.43 13.64 -15.61
N ASP A 153 -12.61 13.50 -16.22
CA ASP A 153 -13.40 14.66 -16.69
C ASP A 153 -14.89 14.28 -16.68
N ASN A 154 -15.55 14.55 -15.56
CA ASN A 154 -16.95 14.95 -15.44
C ASN A 154 -17.13 15.66 -14.09
#